data_AF-A0A8J8BZI8-F1
#
_entry.id   AF-A0A8J8BZI8-F1
#
_cell.length_a   1.000
_cell.length_b   1.000
_cell.length_c   1.000
_cell.angle_alpha   90.00
_cell.angle_beta   90.00
_cell.angle_gamma   90.00
#
_symmetry.space_group_name_H-M   'P 1'
#
loop_
_entity.id
_entity.type
_entity.pdbx_description
1 polymer ?
#
loop_
_entity_poly.entity_id
_entity_poly.type
_entity_poly.pdbx_seq_one_letter_code
_entity_poly.pdbx_strand_id
1 'polypeptide(L)'
;MNSEKKLLTGVLCIATLLSLIFSAFAFENVPVLSVNFPMTEECIVPVSGPSKGNLIHVPDDNTIEEYYANVDVKDFIVEATFHNPHSSTEGAWDYGFLCRHLRDNTHYVVWVESDGSWEHAVVIDGNWNYLKNGYVSELQTGANQSNHLRIIVIGDIGWFFVNG
;
A
#
# COMPACT_ATOMS: atom_id res chain seq x y z
N MET A 1 11.60 -58.21 22.91
CA MET A 1 12.61 -57.59 22.01
C MET A 1 12.27 -56.12 21.86
N ASN A 2 13.18 -55.27 22.33
CA ASN A 2 13.12 -53.80 22.49
C ASN A 2 12.64 -53.07 21.22
N SER A 3 11.63 -52.19 21.31
CA SER A 3 11.60 -50.79 21.81
C SER A 3 11.97 -49.75 20.76
N GLU A 4 10.99 -48.90 20.46
CA GLU A 4 11.02 -47.62 19.76
C GLU A 4 12.23 -46.70 20.09
N LYS A 5 12.64 -45.83 19.14
CA LYS A 5 12.42 -44.36 19.16
C LYS A 5 13.41 -43.56 18.27
N LYS A 6 12.84 -42.53 17.62
CA LYS A 6 13.38 -41.15 17.38
C LYS A 6 14.57 -40.99 16.41
N LEU A 7 14.88 -39.83 15.82
CA LEU A 7 14.27 -38.53 15.45
C LEU A 7 15.49 -37.69 14.93
N LEU A 8 15.24 -36.56 14.25
CA LEU A 8 16.16 -35.43 13.96
C LEU A 8 17.15 -35.48 12.76
N THR A 9 16.90 -34.55 11.83
CA THR A 9 17.72 -33.34 11.53
C THR A 9 19.23 -33.51 11.34
N GLY A 10 19.76 -33.08 10.19
CA GLY A 10 21.20 -32.85 10.03
C GLY A 10 21.66 -32.43 8.64
N VAL A 11 21.91 -31.13 8.47
CA VAL A 11 22.66 -30.48 7.40
C VAL A 11 24.13 -30.95 7.40
N LEU A 12 24.71 -31.30 6.23
CA LEU A 12 26.08 -30.95 5.75
C LEU A 12 26.38 -31.80 4.49
N CYS A 13 26.43 -31.22 3.28
CA CYS A 13 27.60 -30.56 2.69
C CYS A 13 28.83 -31.48 2.49
N ILE A 14 29.38 -31.39 1.27
CA ILE A 14 30.76 -31.67 0.83
C ILE A 14 30.93 -32.83 -0.15
N ALA A 15 31.20 -32.38 -1.38
CA ALA A 15 31.74 -33.02 -2.56
C ALA A 15 32.69 -34.22 -2.35
N THR A 16 32.65 -35.16 -3.29
CA THR A 16 33.89 -35.67 -3.91
C THR A 16 33.64 -36.10 -5.35
N LEU A 17 34.58 -35.67 -6.18
CA LEU A 17 34.71 -35.76 -7.63
C LEU A 17 35.27 -37.14 -8.05
N LEU A 18 34.86 -37.68 -9.21
CA LEU A 18 35.70 -38.27 -10.29
C LEU A 18 34.77 -38.99 -11.31
N SER A 19 34.58 -38.44 -12.52
CA SER A 19 35.29 -38.78 -13.78
C SER A 19 34.91 -40.18 -14.30
N LEU A 20 34.59 -40.49 -15.57
CA LEU A 20 34.68 -39.94 -16.92
C LEU A 20 33.42 -40.47 -17.68
N ILE A 21 32.95 -40.03 -18.86
CA ILE A 21 33.59 -39.95 -20.18
C ILE A 21 32.65 -39.11 -21.06
N PHE A 22 33.22 -38.11 -21.73
CA PHE A 22 32.58 -37.32 -22.79
C PHE A 22 32.22 -38.19 -24.00
N SER A 23 30.96 -38.14 -24.45
CA SER A 23 30.58 -38.49 -25.82
C SER A 23 29.92 -37.27 -26.43
N ALA A 24 30.64 -36.63 -27.35
CA ALA A 24 30.27 -35.39 -27.99
C ALA A 24 29.05 -35.57 -28.91
N PHE A 25 27.95 -34.89 -28.58
CA PHE A 25 27.07 -34.33 -29.60
C PHE A 25 27.26 -32.83 -29.56
N ALA A 26 27.93 -32.30 -30.58
CA ALA A 26 28.06 -30.87 -30.79
C ALA A 26 26.67 -30.31 -31.13
N PHE A 27 25.98 -29.78 -30.12
CA PHE A 27 25.03 -28.72 -30.39
C PHE A 27 25.83 -27.44 -30.61
N GLU A 28 25.63 -26.88 -31.78
CA GLU A 28 26.24 -25.64 -32.25
C GLU A 28 26.12 -24.56 -31.19
N ASN A 29 27.19 -23.76 -31.09
CA ASN A 29 27.31 -22.61 -30.20
C ASN A 29 26.07 -21.70 -30.30
N VAL A 30 25.13 -21.82 -29.37
CA VAL A 30 24.13 -20.77 -29.17
C VAL A 30 24.85 -19.65 -28.42
N PRO A 31 25.08 -18.47 -29.02
CA PRO A 31 25.61 -17.35 -28.26
C PRO A 31 24.59 -16.99 -27.20
N VAL A 32 24.91 -17.28 -25.94
CA VAL A 32 24.20 -16.69 -24.80
C VAL A 32 24.58 -15.23 -24.81
N LEU A 33 23.71 -14.40 -25.36
CA LEU A 33 23.81 -12.94 -25.25
C LEU A 33 23.63 -12.63 -23.76
N SER A 34 24.74 -12.47 -23.05
CA SER A 34 24.73 -11.91 -21.70
C SER A 34 24.38 -10.44 -21.84
N VAL A 35 23.09 -10.15 -21.91
CA VAL A 35 22.61 -8.79 -21.73
C VAL A 35 22.85 -8.48 -20.25
N ASN A 36 23.99 -7.85 -19.97
CA ASN A 36 24.18 -7.15 -18.71
C ASN A 36 23.20 -5.99 -18.74
N PHE A 37 21.97 -6.22 -18.30
CA PHE A 37 21.09 -5.13 -17.93
C PHE A 37 21.78 -4.45 -16.74
N PRO A 38 22.26 -3.21 -16.86
CA PRO A 38 22.57 -2.46 -15.68
C PRO A 38 21.28 -2.42 -14.87
N MET A 39 21.26 -3.08 -13.72
CA MET A 39 20.25 -2.88 -12.69
C MET A 39 20.48 -1.47 -12.15
N THR A 40 20.17 -0.46 -12.96
CA THR A 40 19.92 0.88 -12.45
C THR A 40 18.62 0.76 -11.69
N GLU A 41 18.74 0.58 -10.37
CA GLU A 41 17.69 0.92 -9.42
C GLU A 41 17.31 2.38 -9.70
N GLU A 42 16.32 2.60 -10.57
CA GLU A 42 15.69 3.91 -10.66
C GLU A 42 15.03 4.15 -9.31
N CYS A 43 15.67 4.98 -8.49
CA CYS A 43 15.05 5.53 -7.31
C CYS A 43 13.82 6.30 -7.79
N ILE A 44 12.63 5.72 -7.60
CA ILE A 44 11.37 6.38 -7.90
C ILE A 44 11.26 7.55 -6.92
N VAL A 45 11.58 8.75 -7.40
CA VAL A 45 11.44 9.97 -6.62
C VAL A 45 9.97 10.38 -6.61
N PRO A 46 9.32 10.52 -5.44
CA PRO A 46 7.94 10.94 -5.40
C PRO A 46 7.82 12.38 -5.91
N VAL A 47 6.78 12.66 -6.68
CA VAL A 47 6.49 14.01 -7.21
C VAL A 47 6.07 14.99 -6.10
N SER A 48 5.67 14.48 -4.93
CA SER A 48 5.35 15.25 -3.73
C SER A 48 5.64 14.42 -2.47
N GLY A 49 6.12 15.09 -1.43
CA GLY A 49 6.51 14.45 -0.17
C GLY A 49 7.92 13.82 -0.18
N PRO A 50 8.31 13.12 0.90
CA PRO A 50 7.52 12.91 2.12
C PRO A 50 7.27 14.23 2.86
N SER A 51 6.09 14.37 3.46
CA SER A 51 5.73 15.51 4.30
C SER A 51 5.12 15.03 5.62
N LYS A 52 5.12 15.89 6.63
CA LYS A 52 4.48 15.66 7.93
C LYS A 52 3.75 16.92 8.34
N GLY A 53 2.57 16.76 8.92
CA GLY A 53 1.73 17.85 9.39
C GLY A 53 0.68 17.34 10.36
N ASN A 54 -0.28 18.21 10.68
CA ASN A 54 -1.44 17.90 11.51
C ASN A 54 -2.70 18.34 10.76
N LEU A 55 -3.71 17.48 10.76
CA LEU A 55 -5.09 17.83 10.45
C LEU A 55 -5.79 17.95 11.80
N ILE A 56 -6.13 19.16 12.22
CA ILE A 56 -6.66 19.39 13.58
C ILE A 56 -8.15 19.04 13.55
N HIS A 57 -8.51 17.90 14.14
CA HIS A 57 -9.91 17.51 14.23
C HIS A 57 -10.70 18.51 15.11
N VAL A 58 -11.55 19.33 14.49
CA VAL A 58 -12.46 20.28 15.15
C VAL A 58 -13.91 19.81 14.90
N PRO A 59 -14.53 19.05 15.84
CA PRO A 59 -15.81 18.39 15.57
C PRO A 59 -16.99 19.32 15.24
N ASP A 60 -16.92 20.59 15.64
CA ASP A 60 -18.06 21.51 15.60
C ASP A 60 -18.12 22.42 14.36
N ASP A 61 -17.11 22.39 13.48
CA ASP A 61 -17.03 23.36 12.37
C ASP A 61 -17.57 22.85 11.01
N ASN A 62 -17.89 21.55 10.92
CA ASN A 62 -18.37 20.88 9.69
C ASN A 62 -17.45 21.07 8.48
N THR A 63 -16.14 21.27 8.70
CA THR A 63 -15.16 21.39 7.64
C THR A 63 -14.27 20.16 7.57
N ILE A 64 -13.89 19.79 6.36
CA ILE A 64 -12.88 18.75 6.14
C ILE A 64 -11.53 19.45 6.20
N GLU A 65 -10.67 19.00 7.12
CA GLU A 65 -9.31 19.51 7.22
C GLU A 65 -8.43 18.86 6.15
N GLU A 66 -7.75 19.67 5.35
CA GLU A 66 -7.07 19.23 4.14
C GLU A 66 -5.57 19.56 4.14
N TYR A 67 -4.77 18.66 3.57
CA TYR A 67 -3.38 18.92 3.19
C TYR A 67 -3.20 18.69 1.69
N TYR A 68 -2.90 19.74 0.95
CA TYR A 68 -2.75 19.69 -0.50
C TYR A 68 -1.35 19.22 -0.90
N ALA A 69 -1.27 18.13 -1.67
CA ALA A 69 -0.03 17.66 -2.28
C ALA A 69 0.52 18.60 -3.38
N ASN A 70 -0.32 19.52 -3.88
CA ASN A 70 -0.01 20.53 -4.91
C ASN A 70 0.56 19.93 -6.22
N VAL A 71 0.01 18.81 -6.65
CA VAL A 71 0.37 18.14 -7.91
C VAL A 71 -0.88 17.84 -8.73
N ASP A 72 -0.73 17.83 -10.06
CA ASP A 72 -1.79 17.47 -11.01
C ASP A 72 -1.36 16.21 -11.77
N VAL A 73 -1.84 15.05 -11.32
CA VAL A 73 -1.49 13.73 -11.85
C VAL A 73 -2.73 12.86 -11.96
N LYS A 74 -2.85 12.14 -13.09
CA LYS A 74 -4.01 11.28 -13.36
C LYS A 74 -3.88 9.89 -12.73
N ASP A 75 -2.72 9.27 -12.92
CA ASP A 75 -2.38 7.94 -12.43
C ASP A 75 -1.31 8.10 -11.36
N PHE A 76 -1.54 7.56 -10.17
CA PHE A 76 -0.70 7.81 -9.01
C PHE A 76 -0.80 6.72 -7.96
N ILE A 77 0.24 6.68 -7.12
CA ILE A 77 0.24 6.01 -5.83
C ILE A 77 0.38 7.11 -4.80
N VAL A 78 -0.50 7.13 -3.80
CA VAL A 78 -0.36 8.00 -2.63
C VAL A 78 -0.54 7.17 -1.38
N GLU A 79 0.29 7.47 -0.38
CA GLU A 79 0.25 6.84 0.92
C GLU A 79 0.48 7.86 2.04
N ALA A 80 -0.15 7.61 3.18
CA ALA A 80 -0.02 8.42 4.37
C ALA A 80 -0.22 7.58 5.63
N THR A 81 0.45 7.94 6.71
CA THR A 81 0.22 7.38 8.04
C THR A 81 -0.54 8.38 8.88
N PHE A 82 -1.82 8.07 9.15
CA PHE A 82 -2.69 8.86 9.99
C PHE A 82 -2.54 8.41 11.45
N HIS A 83 -2.53 9.35 12.37
CA HIS A 83 -2.50 9.08 13.82
C HIS A 83 -3.85 9.48 14.40
N ASN A 84 -4.47 8.59 15.16
CA ASN A 84 -5.80 8.84 15.70
C ASN A 84 -5.74 9.97 16.74
N PRO A 85 -6.62 10.98 16.66
CA PRO A 85 -6.64 12.10 17.62
C PRO A 85 -7.01 11.63 19.03
N HIS A 86 -7.85 10.61 19.13
CA HIS A 86 -8.31 9.97 20.36
C HIS A 86 -8.79 8.53 20.05
N SER A 87 -9.16 7.77 21.08
CA SER A 87 -9.73 6.42 20.87
C SER A 87 -11.09 6.51 20.17
N SER A 88 -11.46 5.52 19.35
CA SER A 88 -12.82 5.43 18.77
C SER A 88 -13.91 5.25 19.84
N THR A 89 -13.53 4.77 21.03
CA THR A 89 -14.43 4.69 22.19
C THR A 89 -14.68 6.04 22.86
N GLU A 90 -13.83 7.04 22.60
CA GLU A 90 -13.94 8.40 23.16
C GLU A 90 -14.72 9.32 22.21
N GLY A 91 -14.60 9.10 20.91
CA GLY A 91 -15.33 9.84 19.87
C GLY A 91 -15.04 9.31 18.48
N ALA A 92 -15.88 9.68 17.51
CA ALA A 92 -15.68 9.33 16.12
C ALA A 92 -14.58 10.18 15.48
N TRP A 93 -13.91 9.62 14.48
CA TRP A 93 -13.01 10.32 13.57
C TRP A 93 -13.02 9.61 12.22
N ASP A 94 -12.60 10.33 11.20
CA ASP A 94 -12.32 9.79 9.87
C ASP A 94 -11.02 10.40 9.32
N TYR A 95 -10.47 9.74 8.32
CA TYR A 95 -9.40 10.28 7.48
C TYR A 95 -9.28 9.52 6.18
N GLY A 96 -8.70 10.17 5.18
CA GLY A 96 -8.60 9.59 3.85
C GLY A 96 -7.90 10.48 2.85
N PHE A 97 -8.20 10.26 1.58
CA PHE A 97 -7.66 11.00 0.46
C PHE A 97 -8.77 11.62 -0.38
N LEU A 98 -8.60 12.90 -0.68
CA LEU A 98 -9.32 13.57 -1.77
C LEU A 98 -8.40 13.57 -3.00
N CYS A 99 -8.95 13.23 -4.15
CA CYS A 99 -8.19 13.13 -5.38
C CYS A 99 -8.98 13.58 -6.60
N ARG A 100 -8.25 13.89 -7.69
CA ARG A 100 -8.81 14.41 -8.94
C ARG A 100 -9.76 15.58 -8.69
N HIS A 101 -9.31 16.51 -7.84
CA HIS A 101 -10.05 17.72 -7.51
C HIS A 101 -10.19 18.58 -8.77
N LEU A 102 -11.43 18.91 -9.10
CA LEU A 102 -11.81 19.80 -10.19
C LEU A 102 -12.36 21.10 -9.60
N ARG A 103 -12.81 22.02 -10.46
CA ARG A 103 -13.52 23.22 -10.00
C ARG A 103 -14.83 22.85 -9.30
N ASP A 104 -15.41 23.82 -8.60
CA ASP A 104 -16.77 23.74 -8.08
C ASP A 104 -17.00 22.63 -7.04
N ASN A 105 -16.00 22.37 -6.19
CA ASN A 105 -16.07 21.34 -5.15
C ASN A 105 -16.35 19.92 -5.70
N THR A 106 -15.86 19.64 -6.90
CA THR A 106 -15.97 18.30 -7.51
C THR A 106 -14.70 17.51 -7.27
N HIS A 107 -14.78 16.38 -6.58
CA HIS A 107 -13.63 15.53 -6.26
C HIS A 107 -14.05 14.10 -5.92
N TYR A 108 -13.11 13.16 -6.06
CA TYR A 108 -13.26 11.81 -5.51
C TYR A 108 -12.69 11.78 -4.09
N VAL A 109 -13.33 11.01 -3.22
CA VAL A 109 -12.91 10.86 -1.83
C VAL A 109 -13.01 9.41 -1.40
N VAL A 110 -11.95 8.92 -0.76
CA VAL A 110 -11.87 7.59 -0.14
C VAL A 110 -11.42 7.77 1.29
N TRP A 111 -12.19 7.29 2.26
CA TRP A 111 -11.90 7.47 3.68
C TRP A 111 -12.26 6.23 4.49
N VAL A 112 -11.68 6.16 5.69
CA VAL A 112 -12.04 5.19 6.73
C VAL A 112 -12.63 5.93 7.91
N GLU A 113 -13.59 5.29 8.57
CA GLU A 113 -14.18 5.78 9.80
C GLU A 113 -13.65 4.97 10.98
N SER A 114 -13.66 5.60 12.15
CA SER A 114 -13.19 5.02 13.42
C SER A 114 -13.89 3.73 13.86
N ASP A 115 -15.01 3.37 13.23
CA ASP A 115 -15.75 2.13 13.47
C ASP A 115 -15.28 0.95 12.59
N GLY A 116 -14.38 1.21 11.63
CA GLY A 116 -13.82 0.24 10.70
C GLY A 116 -14.49 0.24 9.32
N SER A 117 -15.55 1.02 9.10
CA SER A 117 -16.13 1.20 7.77
C SER A 117 -15.20 2.02 6.87
N TRP A 118 -15.32 1.81 5.56
CA TRP A 118 -14.68 2.66 4.55
C TRP A 118 -15.64 2.93 3.42
N GLU A 119 -15.51 4.11 2.83
CA GLU A 119 -16.38 4.59 1.77
C GLU A 119 -15.54 5.20 0.64
N HIS A 120 -16.07 5.12 -0.57
CA HIS A 120 -15.59 5.80 -1.76
C HIS A 120 -16.76 6.52 -2.38
N ALA A 121 -16.63 7.84 -2.53
CA ALA A 121 -17.66 8.68 -3.12
C ALA A 121 -17.06 9.65 -4.15
N VAL A 122 -17.93 10.18 -4.99
CA VAL A 122 -17.66 11.39 -5.76
C VAL A 122 -18.57 12.50 -5.26
N VAL A 123 -17.97 13.64 -4.96
CA VAL A 123 -18.67 14.88 -4.64
C VAL A 123 -18.77 15.68 -5.95
N ILE A 124 -19.97 16.14 -6.31
CA ILE A 124 -20.22 16.95 -7.50
C ILE A 124 -21.03 18.17 -7.07
N ASP A 125 -20.45 19.36 -7.18
CA ASP A 125 -21.04 20.62 -6.71
C ASP A 125 -21.52 20.54 -5.25
N GLY A 126 -20.75 19.85 -4.39
CA GLY A 126 -21.09 19.59 -3.00
C GLY A 126 -22.10 18.45 -2.76
N ASN A 127 -22.62 17.80 -3.80
CA ASN A 127 -23.54 16.66 -3.68
C ASN A 127 -22.79 15.34 -3.64
N TRP A 128 -23.02 14.55 -2.59
CA TRP A 128 -22.36 13.28 -2.35
C TRP A 128 -23.00 12.14 -3.13
N ASN A 129 -22.19 11.38 -3.88
CA ASN A 129 -22.60 10.17 -4.58
C ASN A 129 -21.68 9.01 -4.15
N TYR A 130 -22.21 8.12 -3.31
CA TYR A 130 -21.48 6.95 -2.81
C TYR A 130 -21.35 5.89 -3.90
N LEU A 131 -20.12 5.45 -4.15
CA LEU A 131 -19.76 4.53 -5.23
C LEU A 131 -19.47 3.12 -4.73
N LYS A 132 -18.77 3.01 -3.58
CA LYS A 132 -18.41 1.71 -2.99
C LYS A 132 -18.08 1.86 -1.51
N ASN A 133 -18.28 0.76 -0.77
CA ASN A 133 -17.92 0.69 0.64
C ASN A 133 -17.44 -0.71 1.03
N GLY A 134 -17.01 -0.82 2.28
CA GLY A 134 -16.72 -2.08 2.93
C GLY A 134 -16.29 -1.89 4.38
N TYR A 135 -15.58 -2.88 4.90
CA TYR A 135 -15.15 -2.92 6.29
C TYR A 135 -13.71 -3.42 6.42
N VAL A 136 -12.94 -2.83 7.32
CA VAL A 136 -11.56 -3.20 7.64
C VAL A 136 -11.48 -3.58 9.11
N SER A 137 -11.32 -4.88 9.40
CA SER A 137 -11.18 -5.38 10.78
C SER A 137 -9.83 -5.10 11.43
N GLU A 138 -8.83 -4.71 10.63
CA GLU A 138 -7.44 -4.50 11.05
C GLU A 138 -7.13 -3.03 11.37
N LEU A 139 -8.16 -2.16 11.34
CA LEU A 139 -8.04 -0.75 11.69
C LEU A 139 -7.66 -0.62 13.17
N GLN A 140 -6.56 0.09 13.43
CA GLN A 140 -6.10 0.40 14.78
C GLN A 140 -6.89 1.61 15.28
N THR A 141 -7.73 1.42 16.29
CA THR A 141 -8.72 2.44 16.70
C THR A 141 -8.41 3.13 18.03
N GLY A 142 -7.38 2.68 18.74
CA GLY A 142 -6.96 3.24 20.02
C GLY A 142 -6.32 4.61 19.90
N ALA A 143 -6.28 5.34 21.02
CA ALA A 143 -5.64 6.64 21.11
C ALA A 143 -4.14 6.57 20.75
N ASN A 144 -3.67 7.52 19.94
CA ASN A 144 -2.30 7.59 19.41
C ASN A 144 -1.83 6.38 18.59
N GLN A 145 -2.71 5.41 18.30
CA GLN A 145 -2.42 4.41 17.29
C GLN A 145 -2.45 5.06 15.90
N SER A 146 -1.87 4.37 14.93
CA SER A 146 -1.79 4.86 13.57
C SER A 146 -2.21 3.80 12.57
N ASN A 147 -2.69 4.28 11.42
CA ASN A 147 -3.05 3.45 10.29
C ASN A 147 -2.33 3.98 9.05
N HIS A 148 -1.74 3.07 8.29
CA HIS A 148 -1.14 3.37 7.00
C HIS A 148 -2.18 3.12 5.91
N LEU A 149 -2.53 4.17 5.18
CA LEU A 149 -3.47 4.11 4.07
C LEU A 149 -2.70 4.29 2.78
N ARG A 150 -3.06 3.51 1.76
CA ARG A 150 -2.54 3.66 0.40
C ARG A 150 -3.67 3.52 -0.62
N ILE A 151 -3.67 4.40 -1.61
CA ILE A 151 -4.45 4.17 -2.84
C ILE A 151 -3.52 4.11 -4.06
N ILE A 152 -3.85 3.21 -4.97
CA ILE A 152 -3.25 3.10 -6.30
C ILE A 152 -4.37 3.41 -7.28
N VAL A 153 -4.16 4.40 -8.15
CA VAL A 153 -5.14 4.82 -9.15
C VAL A 153 -4.51 4.76 -10.54
N ILE A 154 -5.10 3.97 -11.43
CA ILE A 154 -4.66 3.81 -12.83
C ILE A 154 -5.89 3.85 -13.73
N GLY A 155 -6.00 4.91 -14.55
CA GLY A 155 -7.18 5.13 -15.38
C GLY A 155 -8.45 5.25 -14.52
N ASP A 156 -9.37 4.31 -14.68
CA ASP A 156 -10.66 4.30 -13.96
C ASP A 156 -10.70 3.23 -12.85
N ILE A 157 -9.56 2.60 -12.55
CA ILE A 157 -9.44 1.54 -11.54
C ILE A 157 -8.63 2.05 -10.35
N GLY A 158 -9.14 1.77 -9.16
CA GLY A 158 -8.49 2.06 -7.89
C GLY A 158 -8.36 0.83 -7.01
N TRP A 159 -7.26 0.76 -6.26
CA TRP A 159 -7.06 -0.19 -5.16
C TRP A 159 -6.84 0.60 -3.88
N PHE A 160 -7.50 0.19 -2.80
CA PHE A 160 -7.39 0.79 -1.48
C PHE A 160 -6.83 -0.23 -0.49
N PHE A 161 -5.82 0.17 0.27
CA PHE A 161 -5.12 -0.64 1.24
C PHE A 161 -5.11 0.08 2.59
N VAL A 162 -5.28 -0.68 3.66
CA VAL A 162 -5.19 -0.22 5.04
C VAL A 162 -4.29 -1.19 5.79
N ASN A 163 -3.17 -0.69 6.32
CA ASN A 163 -2.17 -1.45 7.10
C ASN A 163 -1.48 -2.62 6.36
N GLY A 164 -1.52 -2.66 5.02
CA GLY A 164 -0.84 -3.67 4.19
C GLY A 164 -1.42 -3.79 2.79
#